data_AF-A0A7X6VJ41-F1
#
_entry.id   AF-A0A7X6VJ41-F1
#
_cell.length_a   1.000
_cell.length_b   1.000
_cell.length_c   1.000
_cell.angle_alpha   90.00
_cell.angle_beta   90.00
_cell.angle_gamma   90.00
#
_symmetry.space_group_name_H-M   'P 1'
#
loop_
_entity.id
_entity.type
_entity.pdbx_description
1 polymer ?
#
loop_
_entity_poly.entity_id
_entity_poly.type
_entity_poly.pdbx_seq_one_letter_code
_entity_poly.pdbx_strand_id
1 'polypeptide(L)'
;QTLTINSGPIRGLKAGIGFFLADKLEFLTQPGEWHFDSSTRTVYAWMPNSDSPDNYSIRGSVHENGVTISRARHNIIIQDLEFIHHRVNGIYMYDSNNITVRNNSISYCQGMGINTALVGNNLVFTGNNIAEMHESGIFINYGNNYTISENIISNIGLQNNIGRHNSFRQGIGISILGGNATISYNRITNCGYISIYFNKGVCTV
;
A
#
# COMPACT_ATOMS: atom_id res chain seq x y z
N GLN A 1 2.03 -13.28 -32.03
CA GLN A 1 0.77 -12.96 -31.34
C GLN A 1 0.51 -11.46 -31.49
N THR A 2 -0.74 -11.06 -31.71
CA THR A 2 -1.15 -9.66 -31.83
C THR A 2 -2.12 -9.36 -30.70
N LEU A 3 -1.83 -8.33 -29.89
CA LEU A 3 -2.71 -7.85 -28.83
C LEU A 3 -3.45 -6.60 -29.33
N THR A 4 -4.78 -6.64 -29.30
CA THR A 4 -5.62 -5.47 -29.60
C THR A 4 -6.12 -4.87 -28.29
N ILE A 5 -5.84 -3.59 -28.07
CA ILE A 5 -6.31 -2.83 -26.91
C ILE A 5 -7.30 -1.75 -27.37
N ASN A 6 -8.37 -1.54 -26.60
CA ASN A 6 -9.40 -0.54 -26.93
C ASN A 6 -8.92 0.90 -26.69
N SER A 7 -7.89 1.07 -25.85
CA SER A 7 -7.22 2.34 -25.59
C SER A 7 -5.77 2.10 -25.20
N GLY A 8 -4.89 3.07 -25.47
CA GLY A 8 -3.49 3.01 -25.05
C GLY A 8 -3.34 3.11 -23.53
N PRO A 9 -2.30 2.50 -22.94
CA PRO A 9 -2.03 2.63 -21.51
C PRO A 9 -1.62 4.06 -21.15
N ILE A 10 -1.76 4.44 -19.87
CA ILE A 10 -1.55 5.81 -19.36
C ILE A 10 -0.14 6.36 -19.70
N ARG A 11 0.88 5.50 -19.69
CA ARG A 11 2.28 5.87 -20.01
C ARG A 11 2.68 5.57 -21.48
N GLY A 12 1.72 5.14 -22.29
CA GLY A 12 1.95 4.63 -23.65
C GLY A 12 2.70 3.30 -23.66
N LEU A 13 2.78 2.70 -24.85
CA LEU A 13 3.66 1.59 -25.13
C LEU A 13 4.84 2.12 -25.92
N LYS A 14 6.06 1.78 -25.51
CA LYS A 14 7.28 2.14 -26.22
C LYS A 14 8.18 0.92 -26.31
N ALA A 15 8.87 0.78 -27.44
CA ALA A 15 9.91 -0.22 -27.60
C ALA A 15 10.92 -0.10 -26.43
N GLY A 16 11.25 -1.25 -25.82
CA GLY A 16 12.16 -1.32 -24.67
C GLY A 16 11.51 -1.12 -23.30
N ILE A 17 10.20 -0.86 -23.22
CA ILE A 17 9.46 -0.83 -21.95
C ILE A 17 8.71 -2.16 -21.76
N GLY A 18 9.00 -2.86 -20.67
CA GLY A 18 8.31 -4.08 -20.30
C GLY A 18 6.88 -3.80 -19.82
N PHE A 19 5.98 -4.75 -20.05
CA PHE A 19 4.63 -4.74 -19.53
C PHE A 19 4.22 -6.16 -19.11
N PHE A 20 3.23 -6.25 -18.22
CA PHE A 20 2.56 -7.50 -17.88
C PHE A 20 1.08 -7.40 -18.23
N LEU A 21 0.47 -8.54 -18.53
CA LEU A 21 -0.97 -8.67 -18.67
C LEU A 21 -1.49 -9.40 -17.43
N ALA A 22 -2.61 -8.93 -16.89
CA ALA A 22 -3.22 -9.48 -15.69
C ALA A 22 -4.75 -9.40 -15.79
N ASP A 23 -5.44 -10.00 -14.80
CA ASP A 23 -6.89 -9.89 -14.61
C ASP A 23 -7.73 -10.47 -15.77
N LYS A 24 -7.30 -11.62 -16.28
CA LYS A 24 -8.06 -12.46 -17.22
C LYS A 24 -8.06 -13.89 -16.74
N LEU A 25 -9.18 -14.59 -16.91
CA LEU A 25 -9.29 -15.99 -16.53
C LEU A 25 -8.28 -16.85 -17.30
N GLU A 26 -7.99 -16.50 -18.54
CA GLU A 26 -7.01 -17.18 -19.41
C GLU A 26 -5.56 -17.05 -18.91
N PHE A 27 -5.28 -16.14 -17.97
CA PHE A 27 -3.97 -15.99 -17.36
C PHE A 27 -3.82 -16.81 -16.07
N LEU A 28 -4.86 -17.52 -15.64
CA LEU A 28 -4.81 -18.45 -14.50
C LEU A 28 -4.10 -19.74 -14.91
N THR A 29 -2.79 -19.82 -14.71
CA THR A 29 -1.92 -20.87 -15.28
C THR A 29 -1.06 -21.61 -14.26
N GLN A 30 -0.99 -21.16 -13.01
CA GLN A 30 -0.20 -21.79 -11.95
C GLN A 30 -0.85 -21.66 -10.56
N PRO A 31 -0.51 -22.54 -9.59
CA PRO A 31 -0.99 -22.44 -8.22
C PRO A 31 -0.66 -21.10 -7.56
N GLY A 32 -1.62 -20.57 -6.80
CA GLY A 32 -1.54 -19.27 -6.13
C GLY A 32 -2.17 -18.10 -6.90
N GLU A 33 -2.46 -18.29 -8.20
CA GLU A 33 -3.16 -17.28 -8.99
C GLU A 33 -4.67 -17.32 -8.76
N TRP A 34 -5.33 -16.19 -9.01
CA TRP A 34 -6.78 -16.05 -8.89
C TRP A 34 -7.33 -15.03 -9.90
N HIS A 35 -8.61 -15.14 -10.21
CA HIS A 35 -9.36 -14.22 -11.05
C HIS A 35 -10.78 -14.03 -10.49
N PHE A 36 -11.26 -12.79 -10.47
CA PHE A 36 -12.63 -12.47 -10.11
C PHE A 36 -13.43 -12.04 -11.35
N ASP A 37 -14.41 -12.85 -11.72
CA ASP A 37 -15.36 -12.49 -12.76
C ASP A 37 -16.51 -11.67 -12.15
N SER A 38 -16.49 -10.37 -12.39
CA SER A 38 -17.51 -9.46 -11.87
C SER A 38 -18.90 -9.65 -12.48
N SER A 39 -19.01 -10.26 -13.67
CA SER A 39 -20.29 -10.46 -14.35
C SER A 39 -21.09 -11.60 -13.70
N THR A 40 -20.41 -12.68 -13.33
CA THR A 40 -21.00 -13.84 -12.64
C THR A 40 -20.83 -13.77 -11.12
N ARG A 41 -20.01 -12.84 -10.62
CA ARG A 41 -19.59 -12.72 -9.21
C ARG A 41 -18.88 -13.98 -8.70
N THR A 42 -18.06 -14.59 -9.56
CA THR A 42 -17.35 -15.84 -9.27
C THR A 42 -15.86 -15.57 -9.05
N VAL A 43 -15.29 -16.17 -8.00
CA VAL A 43 -13.82 -16.22 -7.81
C VAL A 43 -13.31 -17.56 -8.32
N TYR A 44 -12.40 -17.51 -9.28
CA TYR A 44 -11.61 -18.64 -9.73
C TYR A 44 -10.25 -18.56 -9.05
N ALA A 45 -9.82 -19.60 -8.35
CA ALA A 45 -8.53 -19.64 -7.67
C ALA A 45 -7.85 -20.98 -7.94
N TRP A 46 -6.56 -20.95 -8.30
CA TRP A 46 -5.77 -22.16 -8.48
C TRP A 46 -5.11 -22.53 -7.15
N MET A 47 -5.69 -23.50 -6.45
CA MET A 47 -5.19 -23.92 -5.15
C MET A 47 -3.83 -24.62 -5.25
N PRO A 48 -2.94 -24.48 -4.23
CA PRO A 48 -1.70 -25.24 -4.14
C PRO A 48 -1.95 -26.75 -4.33
N ASN A 49 -1.04 -27.42 -5.06
CA ASN A 49 -1.10 -28.87 -5.31
C ASN A 49 -2.41 -29.38 -5.93
N SER A 50 -3.19 -28.52 -6.59
CA SER A 50 -4.53 -28.84 -7.10
C SER A 50 -5.48 -29.38 -6.01
N ASP A 51 -5.30 -28.91 -4.79
CA ASP A 51 -6.07 -29.33 -3.63
C ASP A 51 -7.46 -28.67 -3.58
N SER A 52 -8.35 -29.18 -2.74
CA SER A 52 -9.68 -28.59 -2.53
C SER A 52 -9.56 -27.21 -1.86
N PRO A 53 -10.29 -26.18 -2.33
CA PRO A 53 -10.40 -24.89 -1.64
C PRO A 53 -10.86 -25.01 -0.18
N ASP A 54 -11.63 -26.05 0.15
CA ASP A 54 -12.15 -26.30 1.50
C ASP A 54 -11.05 -26.52 2.55
N ASN A 55 -9.83 -26.86 2.12
CA ASN A 55 -8.69 -27.07 3.00
C ASN A 55 -8.00 -25.75 3.42
N TYR A 56 -8.48 -24.59 2.95
CA TYR A 56 -7.81 -23.30 3.13
C TYR A 56 -8.75 -22.22 3.69
N SER A 57 -8.19 -21.30 4.48
CA SER A 57 -8.89 -20.07 4.84
C SER A 57 -8.72 -19.04 3.73
N ILE A 58 -9.73 -18.89 2.88
CA ILE A 58 -9.73 -17.91 1.79
C ILE A 58 -10.42 -16.63 2.28
N ARG A 59 -9.75 -15.49 2.14
CA ARG A 59 -10.26 -14.18 2.55
C ARG A 59 -10.29 -13.22 1.37
N GLY A 60 -11.41 -12.54 1.18
CA GLY A 60 -11.55 -11.43 0.25
C GLY A 60 -11.72 -10.12 1.02
N SER A 61 -10.98 -9.08 0.65
CA SER A 61 -11.12 -7.76 1.27
C SER A 61 -12.38 -7.04 0.79
N VAL A 62 -13.26 -6.67 1.72
CA VAL A 62 -14.47 -5.88 1.44
C VAL A 62 -14.41 -4.45 2.00
N HIS A 63 -13.44 -4.16 2.88
CA HIS A 63 -13.25 -2.85 3.48
C HIS A 63 -12.08 -2.10 2.83
N GLU A 64 -12.26 -0.80 2.61
CA GLU A 64 -11.24 0.04 2.00
C GLU A 64 -10.06 0.28 2.93
N ASN A 65 -10.35 0.63 4.19
CA ASN A 65 -9.34 0.99 5.18
C ASN A 65 -9.55 0.23 6.48
N GLY A 66 -8.47 -0.03 7.22
CA GLY A 66 -8.55 -0.54 8.59
C GLY A 66 -9.04 0.51 9.57
N VAL A 67 -8.48 1.71 9.50
CA VAL A 67 -9.00 2.90 10.18
C VAL A 67 -9.17 4.05 9.20
N THR A 68 -10.30 4.76 9.34
CA THR A 68 -10.54 6.03 8.65
C THR A 68 -10.67 7.13 9.69
N ILE A 69 -9.67 8.01 9.78
CA ILE A 69 -9.78 9.28 10.46
C ILE A 69 -10.39 10.28 9.47
N SER A 70 -11.69 10.50 9.63
CA SER A 70 -12.45 11.47 8.83
C SER A 70 -11.90 12.89 8.96
N ARG A 71 -12.31 13.76 8.03
CA ARG A 71 -11.88 15.15 7.96
C ARG A 71 -11.91 15.88 9.32
N ALA A 72 -10.85 16.63 9.60
CA ALA A 72 -10.75 17.53 10.76
C ALA A 72 -10.97 16.84 12.11
N ARG A 73 -10.47 15.60 12.24
CA ARG A 73 -10.41 14.90 13.52
C ARG A 73 -8.98 14.91 14.03
N HIS A 74 -8.82 15.25 15.29
CA HIS A 74 -7.52 15.62 15.85
C HIS A 74 -7.30 14.93 17.18
N ASN A 75 -6.04 14.86 17.63
CA ASN A 75 -5.68 14.31 18.93
C ASN A 75 -6.10 12.83 19.07
N ILE A 76 -5.84 12.04 18.03
CA ILE A 76 -6.16 10.61 17.99
C ILE A 76 -4.89 9.80 18.13
N ILE A 77 -4.98 8.73 18.90
CA ILE A 77 -3.94 7.72 19.07
C ILE A 77 -4.48 6.40 18.53
N ILE A 78 -3.73 5.77 17.63
CA ILE A 78 -3.95 4.41 17.15
C ILE A 78 -2.75 3.59 17.61
N GLN A 79 -2.96 2.63 18.49
CA GLN A 79 -1.86 1.89 19.10
C GLN A 79 -2.19 0.42 19.36
N ASP A 80 -1.17 -0.43 19.27
CA ASP A 80 -1.21 -1.85 19.68
C ASP A 80 -2.28 -2.67 18.93
N LEU A 81 -2.49 -2.37 17.64
CA LEU A 81 -3.47 -3.02 16.77
C LEU A 81 -2.84 -3.70 15.55
N GLU A 82 -3.57 -4.67 14.99
CA GLU A 82 -3.25 -5.31 13.71
C GLU A 82 -4.27 -4.90 12.64
N PHE A 83 -3.76 -4.49 11.48
CA PHE A 83 -4.52 -4.17 10.27
C PHE A 83 -4.03 -5.04 9.13
N ILE A 84 -4.90 -5.91 8.59
CA ILE A 84 -4.54 -6.90 7.58
C ILE A 84 -5.60 -7.01 6.49
N HIS A 85 -5.17 -7.20 5.23
CA HIS A 85 -6.04 -7.44 4.08
C HIS A 85 -7.05 -6.32 3.77
N HIS A 86 -6.61 -5.06 3.73
CA HIS A 86 -7.47 -3.94 3.32
C HIS A 86 -7.31 -3.58 1.83
N ARG A 87 -8.42 -3.17 1.20
CA ARG A 87 -8.50 -2.90 -0.25
C ARG A 87 -7.74 -1.63 -0.66
N VAL A 88 -7.49 -0.72 0.27
CA VAL A 88 -6.80 0.55 -0.01
C VAL A 88 -5.73 0.80 1.06
N ASN A 89 -6.07 1.17 2.30
CA ASN A 89 -5.05 1.54 3.28
C ASN A 89 -5.15 0.73 4.57
N GLY A 90 -4.03 0.59 5.29
CA GLY A 90 -4.09 0.19 6.70
C GLY A 90 -4.77 1.29 7.52
N ILE A 91 -4.16 2.47 7.53
CA ILE A 91 -4.66 3.65 8.23
C ILE A 91 -4.74 4.81 7.25
N TYR A 92 -5.94 5.36 7.10
CA TYR A 92 -6.21 6.54 6.30
C TYR A 92 -6.60 7.72 7.20
N MET A 93 -6.01 8.88 6.95
CA MET A 93 -6.39 10.13 7.62
C MET A 93 -6.47 11.28 6.62
N TYR A 94 -7.43 12.19 6.85
CA TYR A 94 -7.68 13.33 5.97
C TYR A 94 -7.78 14.61 6.78
N ASP A 95 -6.99 15.63 6.43
CA ASP A 95 -7.08 16.98 7.04
C ASP A 95 -7.05 16.94 8.58
N SER A 96 -6.06 16.25 9.16
CA SER A 96 -6.06 15.83 10.56
C SER A 96 -4.70 16.08 11.22
N ASN A 97 -4.72 16.63 12.44
CA ASN A 97 -3.52 17.08 13.16
C ASN A 97 -3.40 16.38 14.52
N ASN A 98 -2.17 16.33 15.05
CA ASN A 98 -1.87 15.71 16.35
C ASN A 98 -2.30 14.23 16.38
N ILE A 99 -1.86 13.46 15.38
CA ILE A 99 -2.16 12.03 15.29
C ILE A 99 -0.92 11.23 15.64
N THR A 100 -1.09 10.25 16.53
CA THR A 100 -0.05 9.26 16.84
C THR A 100 -0.48 7.89 16.38
N VAL A 101 0.35 7.26 15.54
CA VAL A 101 0.20 5.86 15.14
C VAL A 101 1.42 5.13 15.66
N ARG A 102 1.25 4.25 16.65
CA ARG A 102 2.39 3.55 17.25
C ARG A 102 2.19 2.09 17.58
N ASN A 103 3.24 1.31 17.45
CA ASN A 103 3.24 -0.12 17.80
C ASN A 103 2.15 -0.94 17.09
N ASN A 104 1.77 -0.57 15.87
CA ASN A 104 0.80 -1.32 15.08
C ASN A 104 1.50 -2.25 14.09
N SER A 105 0.83 -3.35 13.74
CA SER A 105 1.17 -4.21 12.61
C SER A 105 0.24 -3.92 11.45
N ILE A 106 0.77 -3.56 10.28
CA ILE A 106 -0.01 -3.21 9.08
C ILE A 106 0.51 -4.05 7.92
N SER A 107 -0.31 -4.95 7.39
CA SER A 107 0.12 -5.88 6.35
C SER A 107 -0.90 -6.17 5.26
N TYR A 108 -0.41 -6.59 4.09
CA TYR A 108 -1.23 -7.05 2.95
C TYR A 108 -2.33 -6.07 2.51
N CYS A 109 -2.03 -4.77 2.49
CA CYS A 109 -2.94 -3.75 1.96
C CYS A 109 -2.59 -3.41 0.51
N GLN A 110 -3.61 -3.28 -0.34
CA GLN A 110 -3.46 -3.03 -1.78
C GLN A 110 -2.97 -1.61 -2.13
N GLY A 111 -3.04 -0.68 -1.19
CA GLY A 111 -2.50 0.68 -1.32
C GLY A 111 -1.40 0.91 -0.29
N MET A 112 -1.64 1.83 0.65
CA MET A 112 -0.61 2.35 1.57
C MET A 112 -0.80 1.83 2.99
N GLY A 113 0.30 1.63 3.72
CA GLY A 113 0.23 1.26 5.14
C GLY A 113 -0.41 2.38 5.98
N ILE A 114 0.21 3.57 5.93
CA ILE A 114 -0.31 4.80 6.57
C ILE A 114 -0.40 5.90 5.51
N ASN A 115 -1.56 6.53 5.36
CA ASN A 115 -1.84 7.55 4.33
C ASN A 115 -2.45 8.83 4.93
N THR A 116 -1.82 9.98 4.70
CA THR A 116 -2.29 11.28 5.19
C THR A 116 -3.09 12.13 4.19
N ALA A 117 -3.37 11.61 2.99
CA ALA A 117 -4.27 12.06 1.91
C ALA A 117 -4.34 13.55 1.51
N LEU A 118 -4.41 14.49 2.45
CA LEU A 118 -4.41 15.94 2.25
C LEU A 118 -3.36 16.65 3.13
N VAL A 119 -3.77 17.48 4.11
CA VAL A 119 -2.86 18.18 5.03
C VAL A 119 -2.92 17.50 6.40
N GLY A 120 -1.79 17.26 7.03
CA GLY A 120 -1.73 16.88 8.44
C GLY A 120 -0.49 17.45 9.09
N ASN A 121 -0.62 17.91 10.33
CA ASN A 121 0.46 18.51 11.10
C ASN A 121 0.66 17.78 12.42
N ASN A 122 1.90 17.79 12.91
CA ASN A 122 2.28 17.15 14.18
C ASN A 122 1.87 15.66 14.18
N LEU A 123 2.38 14.91 13.21
CA LEU A 123 2.10 13.48 13.08
C LEU A 123 3.28 12.67 13.61
N VAL A 124 2.98 11.65 14.40
CA VAL A 124 3.98 10.75 14.98
C VAL A 124 3.68 9.32 14.56
N PHE A 125 4.53 8.73 13.74
CA PHE A 125 4.44 7.35 13.30
C PHE A 125 5.64 6.59 13.84
N THR A 126 5.46 5.80 14.90
CA THR A 126 6.61 5.18 15.58
C THR A 126 6.41 3.73 16.01
N GLY A 127 7.46 2.91 15.93
CA GLY A 127 7.39 1.52 16.38
C GLY A 127 6.45 0.63 15.56
N ASN A 128 5.99 1.06 14.38
CA ASN A 128 5.07 0.27 13.57
C ASN A 128 5.83 -0.74 12.70
N ASN A 129 5.22 -1.90 12.49
CA ASN A 129 5.65 -2.89 11.51
C ASN A 129 4.74 -2.80 10.27
N ILE A 130 5.28 -2.37 9.14
CA ILE A 130 4.53 -2.15 7.90
C ILE A 130 5.12 -3.02 6.80
N ALA A 131 4.38 -4.04 6.36
CA ALA A 131 4.91 -5.05 5.45
C ALA A 131 3.94 -5.44 4.34
N GLU A 132 4.44 -5.91 3.20
CA GLU A 132 3.61 -6.48 2.13
C GLU A 132 2.57 -5.46 1.59
N MET A 133 3.01 -4.21 1.41
CA MET A 133 2.19 -3.16 0.83
C MET A 133 2.38 -3.14 -0.68
N HIS A 134 1.32 -2.87 -1.44
CA HIS A 134 1.43 -2.79 -2.89
C HIS A 134 1.84 -1.39 -3.39
N GLU A 135 1.52 -0.30 -2.67
CA GLU A 135 1.95 1.05 -3.07
C GLU A 135 3.10 1.61 -2.23
N SER A 136 2.84 1.92 -0.96
CA SER A 136 3.81 2.58 -0.10
C SER A 136 3.68 2.14 1.35
N GLY A 137 4.77 2.18 2.11
CA GLY A 137 4.71 1.92 3.55
C GLY A 137 4.01 3.08 4.27
N ILE A 138 4.64 4.25 4.23
CA ILE A 138 4.12 5.50 4.82
C ILE A 138 4.07 6.56 3.72
N PHE A 139 2.89 7.13 3.50
CA PHE A 139 2.68 8.25 2.58
C PHE A 139 2.15 9.47 3.34
N ILE A 140 2.99 10.48 3.43
CA ILE A 140 2.64 11.79 3.95
C ILE A 140 2.51 12.74 2.77
N ASN A 141 1.31 13.29 2.60
CA ASN A 141 1.03 14.30 1.59
C ASN A 141 1.53 15.67 2.07
N TYR A 142 0.66 16.61 2.45
CA TYR A 142 1.05 17.98 2.83
C TYR A 142 0.99 18.25 4.34
N GLY A 143 1.59 19.36 4.76
CA GLY A 143 1.64 19.84 6.15
C GLY A 143 3.06 19.90 6.68
N ASN A 144 3.21 19.94 8.01
CA ASN A 144 4.51 20.06 8.68
C ASN A 144 4.59 19.29 10.01
N ASN A 145 5.83 19.09 10.46
CA ASN A 145 6.18 18.53 11.76
C ASN A 145 5.81 17.05 11.86
N TYR A 146 6.68 16.22 11.30
CA TYR A 146 6.50 14.77 11.27
C TYR A 146 7.62 14.11 12.06
N THR A 147 7.27 13.15 12.90
CA THR A 147 8.24 12.24 13.53
C THR A 147 7.94 10.84 13.04
N ILE A 148 8.87 10.25 12.31
CA ILE A 148 8.75 8.88 11.83
C ILE A 148 9.96 8.13 12.35
N SER A 149 9.78 7.33 13.38
CA SER A 149 10.92 6.70 14.04
C SER A 149 10.68 5.26 14.44
N GLU A 150 11.73 4.45 14.45
CA GLU A 150 11.66 3.08 14.98
C GLU A 150 10.67 2.16 14.25
N ASN A 151 10.30 2.49 13.01
CA ASN A 151 9.42 1.65 12.21
C ASN A 151 10.24 0.59 11.45
N ILE A 152 9.64 -0.59 11.29
CA ILE A 152 10.13 -1.64 10.39
C ILE A 152 9.24 -1.59 9.15
N ILE A 153 9.83 -1.30 7.99
CA ILE A 153 9.10 -1.20 6.71
C ILE A 153 9.74 -2.16 5.72
N SER A 154 8.97 -3.12 5.22
CA SER A 154 9.49 -4.17 4.33
C SER A 154 8.54 -4.57 3.23
N ASN A 155 9.08 -5.05 2.11
CA ASN A 155 8.32 -5.66 1.02
C ASN A 155 7.23 -4.73 0.48
N ILE A 156 7.68 -3.58 -0.05
CA ILE A 156 6.80 -2.52 -0.54
C ILE A 156 6.84 -2.47 -2.07
N GLY A 157 5.69 -2.59 -2.71
CA GLY A 157 5.52 -2.53 -4.17
C GLY A 157 6.30 -3.60 -4.92
N LEU A 158 6.36 -4.81 -4.36
CA LEU A 158 7.02 -5.94 -5.03
C LEU A 158 6.11 -6.57 -6.09
N GLN A 159 6.73 -7.04 -7.17
CA GLN A 159 6.04 -7.57 -8.34
C GLN A 159 5.21 -8.83 -8.04
N ASN A 160 5.67 -9.66 -7.10
CA ASN A 160 4.97 -10.87 -6.65
C ASN A 160 3.68 -10.58 -5.86
N ASN A 161 3.44 -9.32 -5.48
CA ASN A 161 2.25 -8.86 -4.79
C ASN A 161 1.38 -7.95 -5.66
N ILE A 162 1.59 -7.94 -6.99
CA ILE A 162 0.84 -7.05 -7.88
C ILE A 162 -0.65 -7.37 -7.81
N GLY A 163 -1.41 -6.38 -7.34
CA GLY A 163 -2.86 -6.38 -7.43
C GLY A 163 -3.37 -5.38 -8.47
N ARG A 164 -4.67 -5.09 -8.43
CA ARG A 164 -5.41 -4.40 -9.50
C ARG A 164 -5.15 -2.89 -9.59
N HIS A 165 -4.22 -2.32 -8.82
CA HIS A 165 -4.14 -0.87 -8.61
C HIS A 165 -2.94 -0.22 -9.30
N ASN A 166 -3.20 0.70 -10.24
CA ASN A 166 -2.20 1.50 -10.92
C ASN A 166 -1.99 2.83 -10.18
N SER A 167 -0.97 2.91 -9.32
CA SER A 167 -0.61 4.15 -8.61
C SER A 167 0.72 4.71 -9.09
N PHE A 168 0.83 6.04 -9.08
CA PHE A 168 2.02 6.77 -9.54
C PHE A 168 3.22 6.66 -8.60
N ARG A 169 3.06 6.09 -7.40
CA ARG A 169 4.09 6.05 -6.33
C ARG A 169 4.23 4.64 -5.74
N GLN A 170 4.21 3.62 -6.58
CA GLN A 170 4.43 2.25 -6.16
C GLN A 170 5.89 2.03 -5.71
N GLY A 171 6.05 1.18 -4.70
CA GLY A 171 7.35 0.73 -4.23
C GLY A 171 8.13 1.73 -3.38
N ILE A 172 7.46 2.72 -2.76
CA ILE A 172 8.13 3.69 -1.88
C ILE A 172 7.95 3.33 -0.41
N GLY A 173 9.05 3.14 0.33
CA GLY A 173 8.99 2.84 1.77
C GLY A 173 8.34 3.97 2.56
N ILE A 174 8.96 5.15 2.56
CA ILE A 174 8.46 6.39 3.17
C ILE A 174 8.46 7.49 2.11
N SER A 175 7.30 8.09 1.85
CA SER A 175 7.16 9.24 0.95
C SER A 175 6.63 10.44 1.71
N ILE A 176 7.34 11.56 1.67
CA ILE A 176 6.92 12.82 2.30
C ILE A 176 6.90 13.94 1.27
N LEU A 177 5.72 14.55 1.09
CA LEU A 177 5.54 15.73 0.23
C LEU A 177 5.47 17.05 1.01
N GLY A 178 5.25 16.99 2.34
CA GLY A 178 5.27 18.09 3.29
C GLY A 178 6.66 18.34 3.89
N GLY A 179 6.77 19.30 4.81
CA GLY A 179 8.04 19.75 5.38
C GLY A 179 8.25 19.42 6.86
N ASN A 180 9.43 19.73 7.39
CA ASN A 180 9.81 19.59 8.80
C ASN A 180 9.62 18.16 9.33
N ALA A 181 10.20 17.19 8.62
CA ALA A 181 10.21 15.80 9.05
C ALA A 181 11.50 15.45 9.80
N THR A 182 11.37 14.64 10.86
CA THR A 182 12.47 13.90 11.48
C THR A 182 12.22 12.41 11.24
N ILE A 183 13.14 11.75 10.54
CA ILE A 183 13.09 10.32 10.26
C ILE A 183 14.31 9.67 10.86
N SER A 184 14.15 8.85 11.88
CA SER A 184 15.29 8.28 12.60
C SER A 184 15.03 6.84 13.01
N TYR A 185 16.08 6.02 13.05
CA TYR A 185 16.00 4.64 13.56
C TYR A 185 14.97 3.72 12.86
N ASN A 186 14.59 4.02 11.63
CA ASN A 186 13.72 3.13 10.84
C ASN A 186 14.57 2.09 10.10
N ARG A 187 14.05 0.86 10.00
CA ARG A 187 14.62 -0.20 9.17
C ARG A 187 13.74 -0.38 7.94
N ILE A 188 14.24 0.02 6.78
CA ILE A 188 13.52 -0.07 5.50
C ILE A 188 14.25 -1.03 4.58
N THR A 189 13.56 -2.07 4.14
CA THR A 189 14.16 -3.14 3.30
C THR A 189 13.21 -3.55 2.18
N ASN A 190 13.77 -3.98 1.05
CA ASN A 190 12.99 -4.57 -0.06
C ASN A 190 11.84 -3.68 -0.56
N CYS A 191 12.17 -2.49 -1.05
CA CYS A 191 11.24 -1.57 -1.70
C CYS A 191 11.41 -1.63 -3.22
N GLY A 192 10.31 -1.70 -3.96
CA GLY A 192 10.31 -1.84 -5.42
C GLY A 192 10.82 -0.61 -6.18
N TYR A 193 10.92 0.55 -5.52
CA TYR A 193 11.44 1.77 -6.14
C TYR A 193 12.43 2.55 -5.27
N ILE A 194 11.96 3.23 -4.22
CA ILE A 194 12.80 4.12 -3.39
C ILE A 194 12.48 3.88 -1.91
N SER A 195 13.50 3.76 -1.06
CA SER A 195 13.29 3.56 0.38
C SER A 195 12.69 4.80 1.04
N ILE A 196 13.26 5.98 0.80
CA ILE A 196 12.78 7.24 1.36
C ILE A 196 12.78 8.33 0.29
N TYR A 197 11.63 8.94 0.06
CA TYR A 197 11.43 10.02 -0.91
C TYR A 197 10.95 11.30 -0.22
N PHE A 198 11.60 12.42 -0.53
CA PHE A 198 11.27 13.75 -0.03
C PHE A 198 11.15 14.74 -1.18
N ASN A 199 10.10 15.55 -1.18
CA ASN A 199 9.89 16.54 -2.23
C ASN A 199 10.20 17.98 -1.77
N LYS A 200 9.81 18.36 -0.55
CA LYS A 200 9.84 19.77 -0.11
C LYS A 200 10.16 19.89 1.38
N GLY A 201 10.74 21.03 1.77
CA GLY A 201 10.94 21.42 3.16
C GLY A 201 12.25 20.94 3.79
N VAL A 202 12.44 21.26 5.07
CA VAL A 202 13.57 20.78 5.88
C VAL A 202 13.27 19.36 6.34
N CYS A 203 14.21 18.44 6.12
CA CYS A 203 14.12 17.08 6.64
C CYS A 203 15.43 16.72 7.33
N THR A 204 15.32 16.18 8.54
CA THR A 204 16.43 15.56 9.26
C THR A 204 16.28 14.05 9.16
N VAL A 205 17.28 13.39 8.60
CA VAL A 205 17.36 11.92 8.44
C VAL A 205 18.53 11.40 9.25
#